data_AF-A0A433ZZK1-F1
#
_entry.id   AF-A0A433ZZK1-F1
#
_cell.length_a   1.000
_cell.length_b   1.000
_cell.length_c   1.000
_cell.angle_alpha   90.00
_cell.angle_beta   90.00
_cell.angle_gamma   90.00
#
_symmetry.space_group_name_H-M   'P 1'
#
loop_
_entity.id
_entity.type
_entity.pdbx_description
1 polymer ?
#
loop_
_entity_poly.entity_id
_entity_poly.type
_entity_poly.pdbx_seq_one_letter_code
_entity_poly.pdbx_strand_id
1 'polypeptide(L)'
;THVEAVNCHHNYVQKEHHFGKDVLITRKGAVSARPGELGIIPGSMGAKSFIVRGKGNPESFNSCSHGAGRLMSRTEAKKRYTIEDQVKATEGVECRKD
;
A
#
# COMPACT_ATOMS: atom_id res chain seq x y z
N THR A 1 -18.00 7.78 20.16
CA THR A 1 -17.05 7.82 19.02
C THR A 1 -16.84 6.40 18.53
N HIS A 2 -17.30 6.07 17.32
CA HIS A 2 -17.11 4.73 16.76
C HIS A 2 -15.70 4.65 16.19
N VAL A 3 -14.89 3.70 16.69
CA VAL A 3 -13.53 3.45 16.22
C VAL A 3 -13.57 2.14 15.44
N GLU A 4 -13.18 2.18 14.17
CA GLU A 4 -13.14 1.01 13.30
C GLU A 4 -11.68 0.71 12.93
N ALA A 5 -11.27 -0.54 13.14
CA ALA A 5 -9.95 -1.02 12.74
C ALA A 5 -9.98 -1.46 11.27
N VAL A 6 -9.20 -0.79 10.42
CA VAL A 6 -9.03 -1.17 9.01
C VAL A 6 -7.83 -2.11 8.89
N ASN A 7 -8.08 -3.35 8.48
CA ASN A 7 -7.05 -4.34 8.21
C ASN A 7 -6.92 -4.57 6.70
N CYS A 8 -5.70 -4.50 6.16
CA CYS A 8 -5.48 -4.53 4.72
C CYS A 8 -4.27 -5.42 4.37
N HIS A 9 -4.55 -6.64 3.90
CA HIS A 9 -3.52 -7.54 3.36
C HIS A 9 -3.15 -7.12 1.93
N HIS A 10 -1.87 -7.21 1.59
CA HIS A 10 -1.39 -6.79 0.26
C HIS A 10 -0.55 -7.83 -0.49
N ASN A 11 -0.28 -8.98 0.14
CA ASN A 11 0.42 -10.12 -0.44
C ASN A 11 -0.31 -11.40 -0.05
N TYR A 12 -1.19 -11.91 -0.90
CA TYR A 12 -2.00 -13.12 -0.63
C TYR A 12 -2.64 -13.67 -1.90
N VAL A 13 -3.19 -14.89 -1.78
CA VAL A 13 -4.02 -15.51 -2.82
C VAL A 13 -5.39 -15.82 -2.22
N GLN A 14 -6.46 -15.52 -2.95
CA GLN A 14 -7.83 -15.79 -2.52
C GLN A 14 -8.71 -16.25 -3.69
N LYS A 15 -9.64 -17.17 -3.43
CA LYS A 15 -10.68 -17.56 -4.40
C LYS A 15 -11.76 -16.46 -4.46
N GLU A 16 -12.07 -15.96 -5.65
CA GLU A 16 -13.08 -14.92 -5.89
C GLU A 16 -13.89 -15.23 -7.15
N HIS A 17 -15.08 -14.63 -7.26
CA HIS A 17 -15.93 -14.74 -8.44
C HIS A 17 -15.86 -13.46 -9.28
N HIS A 18 -15.32 -13.56 -10.49
CA HIS A 18 -15.18 -12.44 -11.42
C HIS A 18 -15.48 -12.91 -12.85
N PHE A 19 -16.14 -12.07 -13.65
CA PHE A 19 -16.45 -12.35 -15.06
C PHE A 19 -17.13 -13.71 -15.29
N GLY A 20 -18.04 -14.10 -14.38
CA GLY A 20 -18.80 -15.34 -14.45
C GLY A 20 -18.01 -16.60 -14.11
N LYS A 21 -16.82 -16.49 -13.52
CA LYS A 21 -15.96 -17.62 -13.17
C LYS A 21 -15.37 -17.47 -11.77
N ASP A 22 -15.19 -18.62 -11.13
CA ASP A 22 -14.38 -18.73 -9.93
C ASP A 22 -12.90 -18.75 -10.31
N VAL A 23 -12.13 -17.80 -9.76
CA VAL A 23 -10.70 -17.61 -10.06
C VAL A 23 -9.90 -17.48 -8.77
N LEU A 24 -8.60 -17.78 -8.83
CA LEU A 24 -7.66 -17.47 -7.77
C LEU A 24 -7.01 -16.12 -8.06
N ILE A 25 -7.32 -15.11 -7.25
CA ILE A 25 -6.72 -13.79 -7.34
C ILE A 25 -5.46 -13.76 -6.49
N THR A 26 -4.33 -13.55 -7.15
CA THR A 26 -3.04 -13.27 -6.48
C THR A 26 -2.87 -11.76 -6.39
N ARG A 27 -2.82 -11.23 -5.17
CA ARG A 27 -2.42 -9.84 -4.93
C ARG A 27 -1.01 -9.81 -4.38
N LYS A 28 -0.11 -9.08 -5.04
CA LYS A 28 1.27 -8.85 -4.59
C LYS A 28 1.59 -7.36 -4.75
N GLY A 29 1.72 -6.65 -3.63
CA GLY A 29 1.80 -5.18 -3.64
C GLY A 29 0.49 -4.49 -4.05
N ALA A 30 -0.64 -5.20 -3.94
CA ALA A 30 -1.97 -4.70 -4.27
C ALA A 30 -2.95 -5.13 -3.18
N VAL A 31 -4.02 -4.38 -2.98
CA VAL A 31 -5.05 -4.64 -1.95
C VAL A 31 -6.42 -4.79 -2.60
N SER A 32 -7.35 -5.45 -1.90
CA SER A 32 -8.76 -5.45 -2.28
C SER A 32 -9.32 -4.02 -2.18
N ALA A 33 -10.13 -3.65 -3.17
CA ALA A 33 -10.73 -2.33 -3.33
C ALA A 33 -12.16 -2.48 -3.87
N ARG A 34 -12.92 -3.42 -3.31
CA ARG A 34 -14.33 -3.64 -3.64
C ARG A 34 -15.15 -2.37 -3.36
N PRO A 35 -16.33 -2.22 -3.99
CA PRO A 35 -17.15 -1.03 -3.79
C PRO A 35 -17.38 -0.78 -2.29
N GLY A 36 -16.95 0.38 -1.80
CA GLY A 36 -17.17 0.78 -0.41
C GLY A 36 -16.17 0.22 0.61
N GLU A 37 -15.31 -0.73 0.24
CA GLU A 37 -14.33 -1.36 1.13
C GLU A 37 -13.28 -0.34 1.61
N LEU A 38 -13.00 -0.31 2.91
CA LEU A 38 -11.93 0.52 3.46
C LEU A 38 -10.57 -0.13 3.23
N GLY A 39 -9.59 0.68 2.86
CA GLY A 39 -8.21 0.24 2.65
C GLY A 39 -7.20 1.27 3.13
N ILE A 40 -5.94 0.88 3.14
CA ILE A 40 -4.82 1.72 3.56
C ILE A 40 -3.78 1.74 2.45
N ILE A 41 -3.36 2.94 2.04
CA ILE A 41 -2.23 3.16 1.13
C ILE A 41 -1.10 3.85 1.89
N PRO A 42 -0.14 3.10 2.46
CA PRO A 42 1.08 3.66 3.02
C PRO A 42 1.91 4.45 2.01
N GLY A 43 2.35 5.63 2.45
CA GLY A 43 3.40 6.41 1.80
C GLY A 43 4.81 5.90 2.14
N SER A 44 5.82 6.62 1.66
CA SER A 44 7.22 6.47 2.08
C SER A 44 7.42 6.96 3.53
N MET A 45 8.60 6.69 4.12
CA MET A 45 8.98 7.31 5.39
C MET A 45 8.91 8.84 5.29
N GLY A 46 8.23 9.48 6.24
CA GLY A 46 8.00 10.94 6.23
C GLY A 46 6.86 11.42 5.33
N ALA A 47 6.30 10.55 4.47
CA ALA A 47 5.20 10.92 3.59
C ALA A 47 3.82 10.59 4.19
N LYS A 48 2.78 11.22 3.64
CA LYS A 48 1.39 10.96 4.02
C LYS A 48 0.98 9.53 3.66
N SER A 49 0.17 8.94 4.53
CA SER A 49 -0.58 7.71 4.23
C SER A 49 -2.06 8.05 4.08
N PHE A 50 -2.78 7.21 3.35
CA PHE A 50 -4.19 7.46 3.01
C PHE A 50 -5.09 6.32 3.48
N ILE A 51 -6.20 6.68 4.09
CA ILE A 51 -7.36 5.80 4.22
C ILE A 51 -8.20 6.01 2.98
N VAL A 52 -8.51 4.92 2.28
CA VAL A 52 -9.20 4.95 1.00
C VAL A 52 -10.47 4.11 1.05
N ARG A 53 -11.38 4.39 0.12
CA ARG A 53 -12.60 3.60 -0.10
C ARG A 53 -12.59 3.06 -1.53
N GLY A 54 -12.77 1.76 -1.67
CA GLY A 54 -12.74 1.07 -2.95
C GLY A 54 -13.85 1.52 -3.90
N LYS A 55 -13.50 1.71 -5.17
CA LYS A 55 -14.45 2.01 -6.24
C LYS A 55 -15.03 0.75 -6.89
N GLY A 56 -14.41 -0.41 -6.68
CA GLY A 56 -14.83 -1.68 -7.26
C GLY A 56 -14.76 -1.73 -8.78
N ASN A 57 -13.61 -1.34 -9.36
CA ASN A 57 -13.40 -1.48 -10.80
C ASN A 57 -13.27 -2.98 -11.17
N PRO A 58 -14.20 -3.56 -11.95
CA PRO A 58 -14.15 -4.96 -12.32
C PRO A 58 -12.90 -5.33 -13.12
N GLU A 59 -12.40 -4.44 -13.98
CA GLU A 59 -11.20 -4.68 -14.80
C GLU A 59 -9.93 -4.81 -13.95
N SER A 60 -9.94 -4.24 -12.75
CA SER A 60 -8.87 -4.38 -11.76
C SER A 60 -9.03 -5.59 -10.83
N PHE A 61 -10.02 -6.47 -11.10
CA PHE A 61 -10.47 -7.49 -10.16
C PHE A 61 -10.77 -6.89 -8.77
N ASN A 62 -11.40 -5.71 -8.77
CA ASN A 62 -11.69 -4.92 -7.57
C ASN A 62 -10.44 -4.73 -6.70
N SER A 63 -9.34 -4.26 -7.27
CA SER A 63 -8.06 -4.10 -6.56
C SER A 63 -7.47 -2.71 -6.76
N CYS A 64 -6.60 -2.27 -5.86
CA CYS A 64 -5.80 -1.05 -6.02
C CYS A 64 -4.37 -1.22 -5.49
N SER A 65 -3.54 -0.18 -5.65
CA SER A 65 -2.17 -0.19 -5.16
C SER A 65 -2.11 -0.28 -3.63
N HIS A 66 -1.12 -0.99 -3.11
CA HIS A 66 -0.88 -1.03 -1.66
C HIS A 66 -0.10 0.19 -1.16
N GLY A 67 0.89 0.69 -1.89
CA GLY A 67 1.74 1.76 -1.37
C GLY A 67 2.41 2.59 -2.45
N ALA A 68 3.29 3.50 -2.05
CA ALA A 68 3.97 4.44 -2.96
C ALA A 68 4.88 3.78 -4.02
N GLY A 69 5.21 2.50 -3.87
CA GLY A 69 6.15 1.80 -4.74
C GLY A 69 7.60 2.26 -4.50
N ARG A 70 8.52 1.76 -5.34
CA ARG A 70 9.94 2.09 -5.26
C ARG A 70 10.45 2.48 -6.63
N LEU A 71 11.12 3.64 -6.71
CA LEU A 71 11.77 4.09 -7.94
C LEU A 71 13.13 3.42 -8.18
N MET A 72 13.75 2.88 -7.13
CA MET A 72 15.08 2.27 -7.23
C MET A 72 15.29 1.07 -6.28
N SER A 73 16.36 0.32 -6.56
CA SER A 73 16.79 -0.80 -5.72
C SER A 73 17.24 -0.29 -4.33
N ARG A 74 17.22 -1.15 -3.30
CA ARG A 74 17.69 -0.76 -1.95
C ARG A 74 19.19 -0.49 -1.98
N THR A 75 19.93 -1.28 -2.75
CA THR A 75 21.37 -1.11 -2.97
C THR A 75 21.68 0.24 -3.61
N GLU A 76 20.88 0.65 -4.60
CA GLU A 76 21.06 1.95 -5.24
C GLU A 76 20.70 3.10 -4.31
N ALA A 77 19.59 2.98 -3.57
CA ALA A 77 19.22 3.98 -2.57
C ALA A 77 20.33 4.18 -1.52
N LYS A 78 20.95 3.09 -1.03
CA LYS A 78 22.07 3.15 -0.09
C LYS A 78 23.33 3.81 -0.67
N LYS A 79 23.52 3.77 -1.99
CA LYS A 79 24.66 4.44 -2.65
C LYS A 79 24.38 5.93 -2.89
N ARG A 80 23.12 6.29 -3.09
CA ARG A 80 22.72 7.66 -3.47
C ARG A 80 22.35 8.55 -2.28
N TYR A 81 21.82 7.98 -1.21
CA TYR A 81 21.29 8.73 -0.07
C TYR A 81 22.13 8.51 1.17
N THR A 82 22.36 9.59 1.90
CA THR A 82 23.08 9.59 3.19
C THR A 82 22.11 9.54 4.38
N ILE A 83 22.67 9.44 5.59
CA ILE A 83 21.88 9.56 6.82
C ILE A 83 21.29 10.98 6.94
N GLU A 84 22.04 12.02 6.52
CA GLU A 84 21.52 13.40 6.50
C GLU A 84 20.30 13.53 5.59
N ASP A 85 20.29 12.85 4.42
CA ASP A 85 19.12 12.82 3.55
C ASP A 85 17.92 12.17 4.23
N GLN A 86 18.12 11.07 4.97
CA GLN A 86 17.06 10.42 5.74
C GLN A 86 16.53 11.32 6.85
N VAL A 87 17.41 12.02 7.57
CA VAL A 87 17.02 12.99 8.62
C VAL A 87 16.16 14.09 8.01
N LYS A 88 16.61 14.68 6.91
CA LYS A 88 15.86 15.73 6.20
C LYS A 88 14.51 15.21 5.67
N ALA A 89 14.46 14.02 5.09
CA ALA A 89 13.23 13.44 4.56
C ALA A 89 12.21 13.08 5.65
N THR A 90 12.63 12.96 6.90
CA THR A 90 11.78 12.63 8.05
C THR A 90 11.76 13.74 9.09
N GLU A 91 12.02 14.98 8.67
CA GLU A 91 11.90 16.16 9.52
C GLU A 91 10.47 16.26 10.09
N GLY A 92 10.37 16.52 11.40
CA GLY A 92 9.07 16.52 12.11
C GLY A 92 8.51 15.13 12.41
N VAL A 93 9.21 14.04 12.05
CA VAL A 93 8.83 12.67 12.37
C VAL A 93 9.87 12.04 13.30
N GLU A 94 9.44 11.71 14.52
CA GLU A 94 10.25 10.96 15.47
C GLU A 94 10.44 9.52 14.96
N CYS A 95 11.65 9.20 14.50
CA CYS A 95 12.03 7.84 14.15
C CYS A 95 13.54 7.66 14.26
N ARG A 96 13.96 6.41 14.50
CA ARG A 96 15.36 6.01 14.57
C ARG A 96 16.10 6.30 13.26
N LYS A 97 17.37 6.69 13.40
CA LYS A 97 18.26 7.14 12.30
C LYS A 97 19.57 6.35 12.24
N ASP A 98 19.74 5.43 13.18
CA ASP A 98 20.86 4.50 13.39
C ASP A 98 20.70 3.19 12.62
#